data_AF-G8C0L4-F1
#
_entry.id   AF-G8C0L4-F1
#
_cell.length_a   1.000
_cell.length_b   1.000
_cell.length_c   1.000
_cell.angle_alpha   90.00
_cell.angle_beta   90.00
_cell.angle_gamma   90.00
#
_symmetry.space_group_name_H-M   'P 1'
#
loop_
_entity.id
_entity.type
_entity.pdbx_description
1 polymer ?
#
loop_
_entity_poly.entity_id
_entity_poly.type
_entity_poly.pdbx_seq_one_letter_code
_entity_poly.pdbx_strand_id
1 'polypeptide(L)'
;MSDKSSQRIDPVFGQSRAFALNDPLVNPDILKYLEGVKEEAIRSTFETYSEKKPRNDEVKHIASMYDDDGDSYNSEVKYAGTEVYKQELRFPERHSYLTKYPESLIKFQRNMPKWVKWFKRCKIELRDTGYVFEGYDNSTMELILYHLQEYLNIKRKKGFPLHLFNILKDVTNDVEEKDKMTIDSEWLETIFNVLKSRRLKGIADVIAVISEMHSFTPMGFKQWYAYIIKNEPSHSIFVNIINNRNMWILLQYMTKTWVKTINLNKKPTESKRLSQWLIYMLLHLPEHLTAEYISELRSLAKKCRDIILTNITDTNEATKESNVLPYYTQELIDMGLAFGDDGTPTIIELTLSVVSEIYGQRDLTNWENM
;
A
#
# COMPACT_ATOMS: atom_id res chain seq x y z
N MET A 1 12.84 46.64 38.46
CA MET A 1 12.68 45.45 39.33
C MET A 1 11.57 44.62 38.71
N SER A 2 11.91 43.46 38.12
CA SER A 2 11.00 42.62 37.36
C SER A 2 10.87 41.28 38.09
N ASP A 3 9.68 41.02 38.63
CA ASP A 3 9.37 39.77 39.30
C ASP A 3 9.25 38.64 38.28
N LYS A 4 10.19 37.69 38.35
CA LYS A 4 10.12 36.43 37.61
C LYS A 4 9.10 35.51 38.30
N SER A 5 7.85 35.54 37.86
CA SER A 5 6.87 34.52 38.23
C SER A 5 7.28 33.18 37.60
N SER A 6 7.80 32.26 38.41
CA SER A 6 8.13 30.90 37.95
C SER A 6 6.85 30.18 37.54
N GLN A 7 6.68 29.89 36.26
CA GLN A 7 5.58 29.06 35.78
C GLN A 7 5.71 27.65 36.39
N ARG A 8 4.68 27.19 37.13
CA ARG A 8 4.62 25.83 37.67
C ARG A 8 4.57 24.83 36.50
N ILE A 9 5.50 23.87 36.50
CA ILE A 9 5.58 22.77 35.54
C ILE A 9 4.35 21.89 35.69
N ASP A 10 3.74 21.49 34.58
CA ASP A 10 2.59 20.58 34.59
C ASP A 10 3.04 19.17 35.04
N PRO A 11 2.44 18.61 36.12
CA PRO A 11 2.86 17.31 36.64
C PRO A 11 2.48 16.12 35.75
N VAL A 12 1.60 16.29 34.76
CA VAL A 12 1.18 15.20 33.85
C VAL A 12 2.12 15.09 32.65
N PHE A 13 2.57 16.22 32.11
CA PHE A 13 3.38 16.25 30.87
C PHE A 13 4.82 16.73 31.07
N GLY A 14 5.21 17.19 32.26
CA GLY A 14 6.58 17.57 32.58
C GLY A 14 7.13 18.78 31.82
N GLN A 15 6.26 19.58 31.18
CA GLN A 15 6.62 20.77 30.41
C GLN A 15 6.18 22.05 31.13
N SER A 16 6.93 23.15 30.92
CA SER A 16 6.51 24.48 31.34
C SER A 16 5.30 24.94 30.54
N ARG A 17 4.35 25.63 31.20
CA ARG A 17 3.08 26.12 30.62
C ARG A 17 3.28 27.28 29.64
N ALA A 18 4.10 27.12 28.60
CA ALA A 18 4.30 28.13 27.57
C ALA A 18 3.03 28.34 26.70
N PHE A 19 2.08 27.39 26.73
CA PHE A 19 0.88 27.40 25.87
C PHE A 19 -0.44 27.27 26.64
N ALA A 20 -0.48 27.70 27.90
CA ALA A 20 -1.74 27.73 28.63
C ALA A 20 -2.59 28.92 28.16
N LEU A 21 -3.62 28.66 27.36
CA LEU A 21 -4.58 29.68 26.87
C LEU A 21 -5.33 30.41 27.99
N ASN A 22 -5.25 29.89 29.22
CA ASN A 22 -5.84 30.47 30.42
C ASN A 22 -4.88 31.40 31.19
N ASP A 23 -3.67 31.66 30.67
CA ASP A 23 -2.71 32.57 31.29
C ASP A 23 -3.11 34.04 31.01
N PRO A 24 -3.25 34.90 32.04
CA PRO A 24 -3.64 36.30 31.88
C PRO A 24 -2.66 37.16 31.07
N LEU A 25 -1.45 36.65 30.77
CA LEU A 25 -0.48 37.31 29.89
C LEU A 25 -0.67 36.98 28.40
N VAL A 26 -1.60 36.08 28.05
CA VAL A 26 -1.89 35.73 26.66
C VAL A 26 -2.70 36.84 26.01
N ASN A 27 -2.27 37.28 24.82
CA ASN A 27 -2.96 38.33 24.09
C ASN A 27 -4.40 37.88 23.72
N PRO A 28 -5.44 38.64 24.12
CA PRO A 28 -6.83 38.28 23.86
C PRO A 28 -7.17 38.17 22.36
N ASP A 29 -6.46 38.87 21.48
CA ASP A 29 -6.66 38.76 20.03
C ASP A 29 -6.26 37.39 19.49
N ILE A 30 -5.26 36.75 20.10
CA ILE A 30 -4.82 35.40 19.74
C ILE A 30 -5.86 34.36 20.18
N LEU A 31 -6.48 34.54 21.34
CA LEU A 31 -7.56 33.67 21.81
C LEU A 31 -8.76 33.72 20.84
N LYS A 32 -9.14 34.93 20.43
CA LYS A 32 -10.22 35.14 19.46
C LYS A 32 -9.91 34.53 18.10
N TYR A 33 -8.67 34.64 17.63
CA TYR A 33 -8.22 33.99 16.40
C TYR A 33 -8.30 32.46 16.49
N LEU A 34 -7.82 31.86 17.59
CA LEU A 34 -7.85 30.42 17.79
C LEU A 34 -9.28 29.87 17.94
N GLU A 35 -10.19 30.62 18.57
CA GLU A 35 -11.62 30.30 18.57
C GLU A 35 -12.20 30.33 17.16
N GLY A 36 -11.85 31.32 16.33
CA GLY A 36 -12.25 31.38 14.93
C GLY A 36 -11.76 30.18 14.12
N VAL A 37 -10.49 29.80 14.26
CA VAL A 37 -9.92 28.61 13.60
C VAL A 37 -10.62 27.33 14.07
N LYS A 38 -10.95 27.22 15.36
CA LYS A 38 -11.69 26.07 15.89
C LYS A 38 -13.10 25.99 15.32
N GLU A 39 -13.82 27.10 15.24
CA GLU A 39 -15.16 27.14 14.63
C GLU A 39 -15.13 26.80 13.14
N GLU A 40 -14.12 27.29 12.41
CA GLU A 40 -13.93 27.00 10.99
C GLU A 40 -13.56 25.53 10.75
N ALA A 41 -12.71 24.94 11.60
CA ALA A 41 -12.40 23.51 11.57
C ALA A 41 -13.65 22.65 11.84
N ILE A 42 -14.50 23.03 12.80
CA ILE A 42 -15.75 22.31 13.08
C ILE A 42 -16.73 22.43 11.91
N ARG A 43 -16.87 23.62 11.30
CA ARG A 43 -17.75 23.84 10.13
C ARG A 43 -17.29 23.06 8.91
N SER A 44 -15.99 23.09 8.60
CA SER A 44 -15.42 22.36 7.45
C SER A 44 -15.48 20.84 7.60
N THR A 45 -15.54 20.32 8.83
CA THR A 45 -15.72 18.87 9.06
C THR A 45 -17.19 18.44 8.92
N PHE A 46 -18.16 19.37 8.99
CA PHE A 46 -19.60 19.06 8.97
C PHE A 46 -20.31 19.41 7.65
N GLU A 47 -19.73 20.28 6.80
CA GLU A 47 -20.25 20.56 5.46
C GLU A 47 -19.59 19.65 4.41
N THR A 48 -20.00 18.39 4.37
CA THR A 48 -20.05 17.65 3.08
C THR A 48 -21.50 17.36 2.76
N TYR A 49 -21.89 17.61 1.50
CA TYR A 49 -23.20 17.40 0.89
C TYR A 49 -24.24 18.52 1.05
N SER A 50 -23.99 19.64 0.37
CA SER A 50 -25.08 20.29 -0.38
C SER A 50 -24.55 20.91 -1.67
N GLU A 51 -25.08 20.41 -2.79
CA GLU A 51 -24.83 20.85 -4.15
C GLU A 51 -24.85 22.38 -4.28
N LYS A 52 -23.74 23.00 -4.67
CA LYS A 52 -23.76 24.34 -5.26
C LYS A 52 -22.90 24.42 -6.51
N LYS A 53 -23.55 24.94 -7.55
CA LYS A 53 -23.16 25.17 -8.95
C LYS A 53 -21.76 25.80 -9.12
N PRO A 54 -21.07 25.55 -10.25
CA PRO A 54 -19.83 26.24 -10.56
C PRO A 54 -20.12 27.71 -10.86
N ARG A 55 -19.54 28.61 -10.05
CA ARG A 55 -19.34 30.01 -10.46
C ARG A 55 -18.05 30.08 -11.26
N ASN A 56 -18.18 30.54 -12.50
CA ASN A 56 -17.07 31.09 -13.27
C ASN A 56 -16.52 32.28 -12.50
N ASP A 57 -15.30 32.17 -12.00
CA ASP A 57 -14.41 33.30 -11.79
C ASP A 57 -12.99 32.84 -12.12
N GLU A 58 -12.45 33.40 -13.21
CA GLU A 58 -11.06 33.30 -13.58
C GLU A 58 -10.21 33.97 -12.49
N VAL A 59 -9.42 33.18 -11.77
CA VAL A 59 -8.28 33.71 -11.01
C VAL A 59 -7.03 32.96 -11.43
N LYS A 60 -6.31 33.54 -12.38
CA LYS A 60 -4.92 33.19 -12.70
C LYS A 60 -4.03 33.71 -11.56
N HIS A 61 -3.73 32.86 -10.58
CA HIS A 61 -2.54 33.07 -9.74
C HIS A 61 -1.35 32.35 -10.37
N ILE A 62 -0.59 33.10 -11.18
CA ILE A 62 0.75 32.72 -11.61
C ILE A 62 1.69 33.07 -10.45
N ALA A 63 2.11 32.06 -9.69
CA ALA A 63 3.25 32.18 -8.78
C ALA A 63 4.53 31.89 -9.58
N SER A 64 5.01 32.90 -10.30
CA SER A 64 6.37 32.95 -10.84
C SER A 64 7.27 33.62 -9.80
N MET A 65 8.16 32.84 -9.16
CA MET A 65 9.11 33.34 -8.16
C MET A 65 10.57 33.13 -8.58
N TYR A 66 10.85 32.99 -9.87
CA TYR A 66 12.21 33.00 -10.41
C TYR A 66 12.26 33.93 -11.62
N ASP A 67 12.78 35.14 -11.39
CA ASP A 67 13.30 36.06 -12.41
C ASP A 67 14.82 35.80 -12.55
N ASP A 68 15.24 35.40 -13.75
CA ASP A 68 16.56 35.46 -14.42
C ASP A 68 16.47 34.37 -15.52
N ASP A 69 16.51 34.61 -16.82
CA ASP A 69 17.27 35.58 -17.62
C ASP A 69 16.46 36.00 -18.87
N GLY A 70 16.79 37.17 -19.41
CA GLY A 70 16.10 37.82 -20.52
C GLY A 70 16.18 37.10 -21.87
N ASP A 71 15.15 37.32 -22.68
CA ASP A 71 15.32 37.98 -23.97
C ASP A 71 13.98 38.48 -24.52
N SER A 72 14.00 39.75 -24.91
CA SER A 72 12.89 40.51 -25.46
C SER A 72 12.62 40.09 -26.91
N TYR A 73 11.38 39.81 -27.29
CA TYR A 73 10.86 40.18 -28.61
C TYR A 73 9.36 40.49 -28.57
N ASN A 74 9.06 41.76 -28.88
CA ASN A 74 7.75 42.29 -29.23
C ASN A 74 7.13 41.55 -30.41
N SER A 75 5.82 41.27 -30.36
CA SER A 75 4.99 41.36 -31.55
C SER A 75 3.57 41.82 -31.19
N GLU A 76 3.26 43.02 -31.63
CA GLU A 76 1.92 43.60 -31.68
C GLU A 76 1.04 42.79 -32.66
N VAL A 77 -0.19 42.45 -32.28
CA VAL A 77 -1.21 42.01 -33.23
C VAL A 77 -2.46 42.87 -33.07
N LYS A 78 -2.75 43.59 -34.16
CA LYS A 78 -3.89 44.47 -34.37
C LYS A 78 -5.20 43.68 -34.41
N TYR A 79 -6.21 44.19 -33.71
CA TYR A 79 -7.61 43.76 -33.88
C TYR A 79 -8.22 44.40 -35.13
N ALA A 80 -8.73 43.58 -36.05
CA ALA A 80 -9.75 43.97 -37.00
C ALA A 80 -10.45 42.72 -37.56
N GLY A 81 -11.79 42.75 -37.61
CA GLY A 81 -12.56 42.00 -38.60
C GLY A 81 -13.27 40.74 -38.11
N THR A 82 -14.48 40.93 -37.61
CA THR A 82 -15.63 40.03 -37.74
C THR A 82 -15.75 39.43 -39.15
N GLU A 83 -15.85 38.10 -39.27
CA GLU A 83 -16.80 37.47 -40.19
C GLU A 83 -17.34 36.15 -39.62
N VAL A 84 -18.66 36.04 -39.71
CA VAL A 84 -19.53 34.96 -39.27
C VAL A 84 -19.53 33.88 -40.35
N TYR A 85 -19.11 32.64 -40.04
CA TYR A 85 -19.51 31.47 -40.82
C TYR A 85 -19.77 30.24 -39.95
N LYS A 86 -21.05 29.85 -39.98
CA LYS A 86 -21.63 28.50 -39.93
C LYS A 86 -21.05 27.50 -38.92
N GLN A 87 -21.84 27.37 -37.86
CA GLN A 87 -21.87 26.30 -36.88
C GLN A 87 -22.21 24.95 -37.56
N GLU A 88 -21.19 24.19 -37.95
CA GLU A 88 -21.28 22.73 -37.99
C GLU A 88 -20.64 22.19 -36.71
N LEU A 89 -21.47 21.64 -35.82
CA LEU A 89 -21.05 20.88 -34.65
C LEU A 89 -20.35 19.60 -35.10
N ARG A 90 -19.07 19.71 -35.45
CA ARG A 90 -18.13 18.59 -35.38
C ARG A 90 -17.56 18.58 -33.97
N PHE A 91 -17.91 17.55 -33.20
CA PHE A 91 -17.13 17.18 -32.03
C PHE A 91 -15.67 17.06 -32.46
N PRO A 92 -14.70 17.77 -31.84
CA PRO A 92 -13.31 17.53 -32.15
C PRO A 92 -12.99 16.13 -31.64
N GLU A 93 -12.71 15.23 -32.58
CA GLU A 93 -12.10 13.94 -32.31
C GLU A 93 -10.86 14.18 -31.44
N ARG A 94 -10.94 13.75 -30.18
CA ARG A 94 -9.83 13.75 -29.18
C ARG A 94 -8.73 12.73 -29.54
N HIS A 95 -8.41 12.58 -30.82
CA HIS A 95 -7.55 11.51 -31.32
C HIS A 95 -6.34 11.97 -32.15
N SER A 96 -6.11 13.28 -32.32
CA SER A 96 -5.00 13.77 -33.18
C SER A 96 -3.69 14.12 -32.44
N TYR A 97 -3.49 13.72 -31.18
CA TYR A 97 -2.23 13.91 -30.44
C TYR A 97 -1.46 12.61 -30.15
N LEU A 98 -2.02 11.45 -30.53
CA LEU A 98 -1.39 10.14 -30.27
C LEU A 98 -0.35 9.72 -31.32
N THR A 99 -0.04 10.55 -32.33
CA THR A 99 0.93 10.20 -33.38
C THR A 99 2.39 10.50 -33.03
N LYS A 100 2.69 11.07 -31.85
CA LYS A 100 4.06 11.42 -31.41
C LYS A 100 4.68 10.49 -30.36
N TYR A 101 3.94 9.53 -29.81
CA TYR A 101 4.41 8.70 -28.70
C TYR A 101 4.63 7.24 -29.12
N PRO A 102 5.57 6.51 -28.49
CA PRO A 102 5.71 5.07 -28.64
C PRO A 102 4.38 4.35 -28.38
N GLU A 103 4.07 3.32 -29.18
CA GLU A 103 2.80 2.58 -29.13
C GLU A 103 2.52 1.98 -27.73
N SER A 104 3.57 1.65 -26.98
CA SER A 104 3.50 1.18 -25.59
C SER A 104 2.91 2.23 -24.64
N LEU A 105 3.28 3.51 -24.75
CA LEU A 105 2.70 4.59 -23.93
C LEU A 105 1.26 4.87 -24.30
N ILE A 106 0.92 4.76 -25.58
CA ILE A 106 -0.45 4.87 -26.06
C ILE A 106 -1.31 3.75 -25.46
N LYS A 107 -0.81 2.51 -25.49
CA LYS A 107 -1.46 1.34 -24.87
C LYS A 107 -1.63 1.54 -23.37
N PHE A 108 -0.59 2.01 -22.68
CA PHE A 108 -0.64 2.36 -21.26
C PHE A 108 -1.77 3.36 -20.96
N GLN A 109 -1.78 4.49 -21.64
CA GLN A 109 -2.74 5.56 -21.39
C GLN A 109 -4.19 5.13 -21.70
N ARG A 110 -4.37 4.32 -22.76
CA ARG A 110 -5.68 3.77 -23.12
C ARG A 110 -6.21 2.78 -22.07
N ASN A 111 -5.34 1.96 -21.49
CA ASN A 111 -5.75 0.91 -20.57
C ASN A 111 -5.81 1.39 -19.10
N MET A 112 -5.15 2.51 -18.76
CA MET A 112 -5.09 3.05 -17.40
C MET A 112 -6.47 3.20 -16.71
N PRO A 113 -7.54 3.72 -17.36
CA PRO A 113 -8.86 3.79 -16.72
C PRO A 113 -9.43 2.41 -16.34
N LYS A 114 -9.19 1.38 -17.17
CA LYS A 114 -9.62 -0.01 -16.90
C LYS A 114 -8.88 -0.55 -15.68
N TRP A 115 -7.58 -0.29 -15.58
CA TRP A 115 -6.74 -0.73 -14.46
C TRP A 115 -7.13 -0.08 -13.14
N VAL A 116 -7.34 1.23 -13.15
CA VAL A 116 -7.76 1.98 -11.96
C VAL A 116 -9.16 1.55 -11.50
N LYS A 117 -10.09 1.30 -12.44
CA LYS A 117 -11.42 0.78 -12.12
C LYS A 117 -11.35 -0.60 -11.47
N TRP A 118 -10.55 -1.50 -12.03
CA TRP A 118 -10.31 -2.82 -11.44
C TRP A 118 -9.71 -2.70 -10.03
N PHE A 119 -8.68 -1.86 -9.87
CA PHE A 119 -8.02 -1.69 -8.58
C PHE A 119 -8.98 -1.17 -7.51
N LYS A 120 -9.83 -0.18 -7.84
CA LYS A 120 -10.85 0.33 -6.91
C LYS A 120 -11.83 -0.76 -6.50
N ARG A 121 -12.29 -1.59 -7.44
CA ARG A 121 -13.15 -2.75 -7.14
C ARG A 121 -12.42 -3.70 -6.18
N CYS A 122 -11.19 -4.11 -6.50
CA CYS A 122 -10.41 -5.01 -5.66
C CYS A 122 -10.19 -4.45 -4.26
N LYS A 123 -9.92 -3.15 -4.12
CA LYS A 123 -9.73 -2.50 -2.83
C LYS A 123 -11.01 -2.54 -1.97
N ILE A 124 -12.18 -2.32 -2.57
CA ILE A 124 -13.47 -2.40 -1.88
C ILE A 124 -13.78 -3.84 -1.48
N GLU A 125 -13.75 -4.77 -2.44
CA GLU A 125 -14.07 -6.18 -2.20
C GLU A 125 -13.13 -6.81 -1.16
N LEU A 126 -11.83 -6.55 -1.23
CA LEU A 126 -10.87 -7.05 -0.25
C LEU A 126 -11.11 -6.48 1.15
N ARG A 127 -11.49 -5.21 1.26
CA ARG A 127 -11.81 -4.61 2.56
C ARG A 127 -13.11 -5.18 3.14
N ASP A 128 -14.10 -5.43 2.29
CA ASP A 128 -15.45 -5.78 2.73
C ASP A 128 -15.63 -7.30 2.93
N THR A 129 -14.89 -8.13 2.18
CA THR A 129 -15.01 -9.60 2.20
C THR A 129 -13.70 -10.34 2.45
N GLY A 130 -12.57 -9.62 2.58
CA GLY A 130 -11.27 -10.23 2.82
C GLY A 130 -11.24 -10.99 4.14
N TYR A 131 -10.59 -12.15 4.13
CA TYR A 131 -10.49 -12.98 5.32
C TYR A 131 -9.53 -12.36 6.33
N VAL A 132 -10.01 -12.14 7.55
CA VAL A 132 -9.19 -11.74 8.70
C VAL A 132 -9.08 -12.92 9.64
N PHE A 133 -7.87 -13.46 9.75
CA PHE A 133 -7.57 -14.51 10.71
C PHE A 133 -7.62 -13.92 12.13
N GLU A 134 -8.62 -14.30 12.91
CA GLU A 134 -8.81 -13.83 14.29
C GLU A 134 -8.11 -14.72 15.34
N GLY A 135 -7.42 -15.77 14.88
CA GLY A 135 -6.83 -16.79 15.74
C GLY A 135 -7.44 -18.17 15.51
N TYR A 136 -6.93 -19.14 16.25
CA TYR A 136 -7.48 -20.49 16.25
C TYR A 136 -8.51 -20.62 17.37
N ASP A 137 -9.73 -21.05 17.05
CA ASP A 137 -10.68 -21.47 18.07
C ASP A 137 -10.23 -22.78 18.74
N ASN A 138 -10.86 -23.14 19.86
CA ASN A 138 -10.48 -24.33 20.63
C ASN A 138 -10.58 -25.60 19.77
N SER A 139 -11.61 -25.74 18.94
CA SER A 139 -11.81 -26.89 18.06
C SER A 139 -10.70 -27.06 17.00
N THR A 140 -10.26 -25.94 16.41
CA THR A 140 -9.21 -25.86 15.41
C THR A 140 -7.85 -26.08 16.05
N MET A 141 -7.61 -25.52 17.24
CA MET A 141 -6.40 -25.77 18.00
C MET A 141 -6.28 -27.26 18.37
N GLU A 142 -7.35 -27.90 18.85
CA GLU A 142 -7.37 -29.34 19.09
C GLU A 142 -7.08 -30.16 17.83
N LEU A 143 -7.60 -29.75 16.67
CA LEU A 143 -7.30 -30.39 15.39
C LEU A 143 -5.82 -30.26 15.01
N ILE A 144 -5.24 -29.07 15.19
CA ILE A 144 -3.82 -28.82 14.95
C ILE A 144 -2.96 -29.70 15.86
N LEU A 145 -3.29 -29.77 17.15
CA LEU A 145 -2.56 -30.58 18.11
C LEU A 145 -2.64 -32.07 17.76
N TYR A 146 -3.81 -32.54 17.32
CA TYR A 146 -4.00 -33.92 16.85
C TYR A 146 -3.12 -34.24 15.64
N HIS A 147 -3.15 -33.41 14.58
CA HIS A 147 -2.30 -33.64 13.42
C HIS A 147 -0.80 -33.50 13.72
N LEU A 148 -0.42 -32.62 14.64
CA LEU A 148 0.96 -32.51 15.11
C LEU A 148 1.38 -33.79 15.86
N GLN A 149 0.49 -34.39 16.65
CA GLN A 149 0.73 -35.65 17.34
C GLN A 149 0.90 -36.81 16.34
N GLU A 150 0.03 -36.92 15.34
CA GLU A 150 0.14 -37.89 14.24
C GLU A 150 1.46 -37.74 13.48
N TYR A 151 1.81 -36.51 13.13
CA TYR A 151 3.08 -36.18 12.49
C TYR A 151 4.30 -36.63 13.30
N LEU A 152 4.26 -36.42 14.62
CA LEU A 152 5.31 -36.84 15.54
C LEU A 152 5.35 -38.35 15.73
N ASN A 153 4.23 -39.05 15.60
CA ASN A 153 4.15 -40.50 15.68
C ASN A 153 4.97 -41.14 14.54
N ILE A 154 4.87 -40.59 13.33
CA ILE A 154 5.66 -41.04 12.17
C ILE A 154 7.15 -40.73 12.32
N LYS A 155 7.51 -39.57 12.89
CA LYS A 155 8.91 -39.14 13.06
C LYS A 155 9.59 -39.65 14.34
N ARG A 156 8.89 -40.44 15.17
CA ARG A 156 9.34 -40.79 16.53
C ARG A 156 10.54 -41.73 16.49
N LYS A 157 11.74 -41.19 16.75
CA LYS A 157 12.96 -42.01 16.89
C LYS A 157 13.67 -41.76 18.23
N LYS A 158 14.12 -40.53 18.54
CA LYS A 158 14.68 -40.09 19.86
C LYS A 158 14.67 -38.54 19.95
N GLY A 159 14.88 -37.97 21.15
CA GLY A 159 15.16 -36.54 21.35
C GLY A 159 13.91 -35.65 21.43
N PHE A 160 13.98 -34.45 20.85
CA PHE A 160 12.89 -33.46 20.88
C PHE A 160 11.53 -33.98 20.36
N PRO A 161 11.44 -34.75 19.23
CA PRO A 161 10.18 -35.36 18.79
C PRO A 161 9.50 -36.24 19.86
N LEU A 162 10.30 -36.98 20.65
CA LEU A 162 9.79 -37.86 21.70
C LEU A 162 9.24 -37.04 22.87
N HIS A 163 9.94 -35.97 23.25
CA HIS A 163 9.54 -35.02 24.30
C HIS A 163 8.23 -34.32 23.94
N LEU A 164 8.13 -33.77 22.72
CA LEU A 164 6.93 -33.09 22.26
C LEU A 164 5.74 -34.04 22.15
N PHE A 165 5.94 -35.26 21.67
CA PHE A 165 4.88 -36.27 21.67
C PHE A 165 4.40 -36.60 23.09
N ASN A 166 5.31 -36.70 24.07
CA ASN A 166 4.93 -36.96 25.45
C ASN A 166 4.11 -35.80 26.06
N ILE A 167 4.41 -34.56 25.68
CA ILE A 167 3.60 -33.40 26.07
C ILE A 167 2.19 -33.51 25.48
N LEU A 168 2.06 -33.97 24.23
CA LEU A 168 0.78 -34.07 23.52
C LEU A 168 0.01 -35.37 23.77
N LYS A 169 0.51 -36.26 24.64
CA LYS A 169 -0.09 -37.58 24.93
C LYS A 169 -1.56 -37.50 25.30
N ASP A 170 -1.93 -36.46 26.05
CA ASP A 170 -3.27 -36.32 26.64
C ASP A 170 -4.22 -35.49 25.75
N VAL A 171 -3.82 -35.15 24.53
CA VAL A 171 -4.71 -34.55 23.52
C VAL A 171 -5.75 -35.60 23.15
N THR A 172 -7.02 -35.25 23.31
CA THR A 172 -8.16 -36.17 23.11
C THR A 172 -8.27 -36.60 21.65
N ASN A 173 -8.38 -37.91 21.42
CA ASN A 173 -8.64 -38.53 20.13
C ASN A 173 -10.13 -38.50 19.71
N ASP A 174 -11.00 -37.90 20.53
CA ASP A 174 -12.44 -37.76 20.23
C ASP A 174 -12.63 -36.71 19.13
N VAL A 175 -12.37 -37.16 17.92
CA VAL A 175 -12.32 -36.37 16.71
C VAL A 175 -13.18 -37.09 15.65
N GLU A 176 -14.36 -37.56 16.04
CA GLU A 176 -15.26 -38.33 15.17
C GLU A 176 -15.82 -37.52 13.97
N GLU A 177 -15.63 -36.18 13.92
CA GLU A 177 -16.11 -35.33 12.82
C GLU A 177 -15.02 -34.60 12.00
N LYS A 178 -13.72 -34.78 12.26
CA LYS A 178 -12.67 -33.97 11.59
C LYS A 178 -12.05 -34.60 10.33
N ASP A 179 -12.75 -35.55 9.71
CA ASP A 179 -12.33 -36.33 8.53
C ASP A 179 -12.28 -35.54 7.19
N LYS A 180 -12.41 -34.21 7.21
CA LYS A 180 -12.40 -33.38 5.98
C LYS A 180 -11.31 -32.32 5.89
N MET A 181 -10.62 -32.00 6.99
CA MET A 181 -9.59 -30.95 6.98
C MET A 181 -8.21 -31.57 7.04
N THR A 182 -7.43 -31.43 5.97
CA THR A 182 -6.03 -31.84 5.92
C THR A 182 -5.13 -30.66 6.25
N ILE A 183 -4.20 -30.84 7.18
CA ILE A 183 -3.17 -29.83 7.45
C ILE A 183 -1.98 -30.05 6.52
N ASP A 184 -1.45 -28.95 5.98
CA ASP A 184 -0.25 -28.96 5.16
C ASP A 184 0.98 -29.46 5.95
N SER A 185 1.66 -30.45 5.37
CA SER A 185 2.88 -31.04 5.91
C SER A 185 4.05 -30.05 6.01
N GLU A 186 4.14 -29.06 5.10
CA GLU A 186 5.20 -28.03 5.16
C GLU A 186 4.97 -27.07 6.32
N TRP A 187 3.71 -26.71 6.56
CA TRP A 187 3.32 -25.93 7.72
C TRP A 187 3.65 -26.66 9.02
N LEU A 188 3.31 -27.95 9.14
CA LEU A 188 3.63 -28.76 10.32
C LEU A 188 5.14 -28.83 10.59
N GLU A 189 5.97 -28.96 9.55
CA GLU A 189 7.42 -28.95 9.72
C GLU A 189 7.94 -27.57 10.17
N THR A 190 7.31 -26.49 9.70
CA THR A 190 7.62 -25.14 10.15
C THR A 190 7.29 -24.95 11.64
N ILE A 191 6.10 -25.36 12.07
CA ILE A 191 5.69 -25.36 13.48
C ILE A 191 6.65 -26.18 14.33
N PHE A 192 6.99 -27.39 13.88
CA PHE A 192 7.90 -28.28 14.59
C PHE A 192 9.28 -27.63 14.80
N ASN A 193 9.83 -26.99 13.78
CA ASN A 193 11.12 -26.29 13.88
C ASN A 193 11.08 -25.10 14.83
N VAL A 194 9.97 -24.35 14.87
CA VAL A 194 9.78 -23.25 15.82
C VAL A 194 9.65 -23.77 17.25
N LEU A 195 8.84 -24.80 17.47
CA LEU A 195 8.70 -25.47 18.77
C LEU A 195 10.03 -26.00 19.28
N LYS A 196 10.88 -26.54 18.40
CA LYS A 196 12.22 -27.04 18.75
C LYS A 196 13.16 -25.95 19.28
N SER A 197 12.96 -24.70 18.85
CA SER A 197 13.75 -23.56 19.32
C SER A 197 13.29 -22.99 20.66
N ARG A 198 12.14 -23.45 21.18
CA ARG A 198 11.49 -22.96 22.40
C ARG A 198 11.63 -23.98 23.54
N ARG A 199 11.56 -23.52 24.79
CA ARG A 199 11.47 -24.40 25.97
C ARG A 199 10.01 -24.71 26.25
N LEU A 200 9.62 -25.97 26.11
CA LEU A 200 8.24 -26.44 26.27
C LEU A 200 8.15 -27.33 27.52
N LYS A 201 7.29 -26.94 28.47
CA LYS A 201 7.02 -27.69 29.71
C LYS A 201 5.68 -28.41 29.66
N GLY A 202 4.70 -27.89 28.93
CA GLY A 202 3.38 -28.51 28.81
C GLY A 202 2.60 -28.06 27.57
N ILE A 203 1.37 -28.58 27.44
CA ILE A 203 0.48 -28.32 26.29
C ILE A 203 0.17 -26.82 26.15
N ALA A 204 -0.03 -26.12 27.28
CA ALA A 204 -0.26 -24.68 27.27
C ALA A 204 0.86 -23.89 26.57
N ASP A 205 2.13 -24.31 26.73
CA ASP A 205 3.26 -23.66 26.04
C ASP A 205 3.22 -23.93 24.53
N VAL A 206 2.77 -25.12 24.12
CA VAL A 206 2.62 -25.46 22.70
C VAL A 206 1.52 -24.61 22.06
N ILE A 207 0.36 -24.52 22.72
CA ILE A 207 -0.76 -23.68 22.29
C ILE A 207 -0.33 -22.22 22.19
N ALA A 208 0.39 -21.71 23.21
CA ALA A 208 0.89 -20.35 23.22
C ALA A 208 1.83 -20.09 22.04
N VAL A 209 2.79 -20.98 21.77
CA VAL A 209 3.71 -20.80 20.63
C VAL A 209 2.97 -20.82 19.29
N ILE A 210 2.05 -21.75 19.09
CA ILE A 210 1.25 -21.83 17.84
C ILE A 210 0.40 -20.56 17.67
N SER A 211 -0.21 -20.10 18.76
CA SER A 211 -1.02 -18.88 18.78
C SER A 211 -0.17 -17.63 18.59
N GLU A 212 1.08 -17.59 19.04
CA GLU A 212 1.93 -16.39 18.85
C GLU A 212 2.51 -16.30 17.43
N MET A 213 2.56 -17.39 16.65
CA MET A 213 3.25 -17.39 15.36
C MET A 213 2.67 -16.43 14.32
N HIS A 214 1.35 -16.18 14.36
CA HIS A 214 0.71 -15.22 13.46
C HIS A 214 0.89 -13.75 13.90
N SER A 215 1.47 -13.51 15.08
CA SER A 215 1.75 -12.16 15.60
C SER A 215 3.20 -11.71 15.37
N PHE A 216 4.06 -12.59 14.84
CA PHE A 216 5.47 -12.26 14.64
C PHE A 216 5.65 -11.15 13.59
N THR A 217 6.23 -10.03 14.03
CA THR A 217 6.54 -8.89 13.17
C THR A 217 8.05 -8.84 12.85
N PRO A 218 8.45 -8.99 11.58
CA PRO A 218 9.86 -8.89 11.18
C PRO A 218 10.47 -7.51 11.47
N MET A 219 11.76 -7.47 11.78
CA MET A 219 12.50 -6.23 12.04
C MET A 219 13.65 -6.01 11.04
N GLY A 220 13.61 -4.86 10.37
CA GLY A 220 14.64 -4.44 9.42
C GLY A 220 14.63 -5.19 8.08
N PHE A 221 15.47 -4.73 7.16
CA PHE A 221 15.43 -5.15 5.75
C PHE A 221 15.61 -6.66 5.55
N LYS A 222 16.61 -7.28 6.20
CA LYS A 222 16.93 -8.70 5.98
C LYS A 222 15.79 -9.63 6.41
N GLN A 223 15.17 -9.35 7.56
CA GLN A 223 14.08 -10.16 8.07
C GLN A 223 12.82 -9.96 7.22
N TRP A 224 12.49 -8.70 6.88
CA TRP A 224 11.38 -8.41 5.97
C TRP A 224 11.55 -9.08 4.61
N TYR A 225 12.75 -9.03 4.03
CA TYR A 225 13.03 -9.70 2.77
C TYR A 225 12.81 -11.21 2.87
N ALA A 226 13.40 -11.86 3.89
CA ALA A 226 13.23 -13.29 4.09
C ALA A 226 11.76 -13.68 4.34
N TYR A 227 11.01 -12.85 5.07
CA TYR A 227 9.59 -13.05 5.33
C TYR A 227 8.76 -12.92 4.05
N ILE A 228 8.95 -11.84 3.30
CA ILE A 228 8.21 -11.57 2.05
C ILE A 228 8.45 -12.66 1.02
N ILE A 229 9.69 -13.12 0.84
CA ILE A 229 10.00 -14.16 -0.15
C ILE A 229 9.34 -15.50 0.20
N LYS A 230 9.23 -15.83 1.49
CA LYS A 230 8.66 -17.10 1.96
C LYS A 230 7.13 -17.11 2.08
N ASN A 231 6.52 -15.97 2.40
CA ASN A 231 5.11 -15.89 2.70
C ASN A 231 4.36 -15.16 1.59
N GLU A 232 3.25 -15.73 1.14
CA GLU A 232 2.29 -15.03 0.29
C GLU A 232 1.61 -13.90 1.08
N PRO A 233 1.43 -12.70 0.51
CA PRO A 233 0.66 -11.67 1.20
C PRO A 233 -0.82 -12.08 1.24
N SER A 234 -1.50 -11.77 2.35
CA SER A 234 -2.93 -11.98 2.52
C SER A 234 -3.54 -10.81 3.29
N HIS A 235 -4.85 -10.64 3.21
CA HIS A 235 -5.56 -9.59 3.94
C HIS A 235 -5.27 -9.68 5.45
N SER A 236 -5.33 -10.89 5.99
CA SER A 236 -5.00 -11.19 7.39
C SER A 236 -3.61 -10.69 7.82
N ILE A 237 -2.58 -10.86 6.99
CA ILE A 237 -1.22 -10.37 7.32
C ILE A 237 -1.20 -8.84 7.42
N PHE A 238 -1.91 -8.16 6.52
CA PHE A 238 -1.97 -6.70 6.51
C PHE A 238 -2.77 -6.12 7.68
N VAL A 239 -3.77 -6.85 8.17
CA VAL A 239 -4.54 -6.45 9.35
C VAL A 239 -3.78 -6.75 10.64
N ASN A 240 -3.13 -7.92 10.75
CA ASN A 240 -2.58 -8.40 12.03
C ASN A 240 -1.10 -8.05 12.26
N ILE A 241 -0.28 -8.02 11.20
CA ILE A 241 1.19 -7.91 11.30
C ILE A 241 1.68 -6.53 10.83
N ILE A 242 1.06 -6.00 9.78
CA ILE A 242 1.53 -4.77 9.13
C ILE A 242 0.81 -3.56 9.72
N ASN A 243 1.42 -2.96 10.73
CA ASN A 243 1.00 -1.64 11.19
C ASN A 243 1.36 -0.53 10.19
N ASN A 244 0.81 0.67 10.40
CA ASN A 244 1.04 1.84 9.54
C ASN A 244 2.54 2.13 9.34
N ARG A 245 3.36 2.06 10.40
CA ARG A 245 4.80 2.29 10.30
C ARG A 245 5.49 1.26 9.39
N ASN A 246 5.15 -0.02 9.55
CA ASN A 246 5.74 -1.11 8.77
C ASN A 246 5.34 -1.02 7.30
N MET A 247 4.12 -0.57 7.00
CA MET A 247 3.68 -0.32 5.62
C MET A 247 4.65 0.63 4.89
N TRP A 248 4.96 1.77 5.51
CA TRP A 248 5.87 2.77 4.91
C TRP A 248 7.32 2.29 4.82
N ILE A 249 7.80 1.56 5.83
CA ILE A 249 9.12 0.91 5.76
C ILE A 249 9.20 -0.04 4.55
N LEU A 250 8.16 -0.83 4.33
CA LEU A 250 8.10 -1.76 3.20
C LEU A 250 8.01 -1.03 1.86
N LEU A 251 7.25 0.08 1.77
CA LEU A 251 7.21 0.93 0.57
C LEU A 251 8.56 1.59 0.28
N GLN A 252 9.31 1.99 1.32
CA GLN A 252 10.69 2.47 1.14
C GLN A 252 11.61 1.37 0.61
N TYR A 253 11.48 0.13 1.07
CA TYR A 253 12.24 -1.01 0.54
C TYR A 253 11.86 -1.33 -0.92
N MET A 254 10.56 -1.25 -1.24
CA MET A 254 10.06 -1.33 -2.63
C MET A 254 10.73 -0.27 -3.51
N THR A 255 10.69 0.98 -3.05
CA THR A 255 11.23 2.14 -3.76
C THR A 255 12.75 2.05 -3.91
N LYS A 256 13.50 1.55 -2.93
CA LYS A 256 14.98 1.52 -3.00
C LYS A 256 15.50 0.39 -3.87
N THR A 257 15.00 -0.83 -3.69
CA THR A 257 15.61 -2.04 -4.27
C THR A 257 14.61 -2.91 -5.02
N TRP A 258 13.46 -3.24 -4.43
CA TRP A 258 12.66 -4.36 -4.93
C TRP A 258 11.95 -4.10 -6.26
N VAL A 259 11.52 -2.88 -6.57
CA VAL A 259 10.93 -2.58 -7.90
C VAL A 259 11.93 -2.81 -9.04
N LYS A 260 13.24 -2.56 -8.82
CA LYS A 260 14.27 -2.90 -9.80
C LYS A 260 14.42 -4.42 -9.93
N THR A 261 14.36 -5.15 -8.82
CA THR A 261 14.40 -6.62 -8.82
C THR A 261 13.23 -7.21 -9.60
N ILE A 262 12.02 -6.69 -9.40
CA ILE A 262 10.82 -7.06 -10.15
C ILE A 262 11.05 -6.86 -11.66
N ASN A 263 11.48 -5.66 -12.07
CA ASN A 263 11.69 -5.36 -13.49
C ASN A 263 12.77 -6.22 -14.15
N LEU A 264 13.89 -6.41 -13.46
CA LEU A 264 15.01 -7.19 -13.98
C LEU A 264 14.68 -8.69 -14.11
N ASN A 265 13.71 -9.17 -13.33
CA ASN A 265 13.21 -10.54 -13.32
C ASN A 265 14.29 -11.64 -13.32
N LYS A 266 15.49 -11.36 -12.75
CA LYS A 266 16.62 -12.32 -12.72
C LYS A 266 16.30 -13.60 -11.95
N LYS A 267 15.35 -13.50 -11.02
CA LYS A 267 14.83 -14.61 -10.22
C LYS A 267 13.30 -14.55 -10.27
N PRO A 268 12.66 -15.37 -11.12
CA PRO A 268 11.21 -15.27 -11.37
C PRO A 268 10.35 -15.48 -10.13
N THR A 269 10.72 -16.42 -9.26
CA THR A 269 9.98 -16.69 -8.02
C THR A 269 10.04 -15.52 -7.04
N GLU A 270 11.22 -14.92 -6.86
CA GLU A 270 11.38 -13.73 -6.01
C GLU A 270 10.64 -12.52 -6.59
N SER A 271 10.72 -12.32 -7.91
CA SER A 271 10.03 -11.22 -8.61
C SER A 271 8.51 -11.37 -8.56
N LYS A 272 8.01 -12.60 -8.70
CA LYS A 272 6.60 -12.94 -8.50
C LYS A 272 6.13 -12.55 -7.12
N ARG A 273 6.87 -12.98 -6.11
CA ARG A 273 6.49 -12.75 -4.72
C ARG A 273 6.52 -11.26 -4.36
N LEU A 274 7.56 -10.54 -4.77
CA LEU A 274 7.63 -9.08 -4.59
C LEU A 274 6.49 -8.34 -5.31
N SER A 275 6.08 -8.81 -6.49
CA SER A 275 4.94 -8.24 -7.22
C SER A 275 3.62 -8.41 -6.48
N GLN A 276 3.34 -9.63 -5.98
CA GLN A 276 2.15 -9.91 -5.15
C GLN A 276 2.12 -8.98 -3.93
N TRP A 277 3.26 -8.82 -3.25
CA TRP A 277 3.39 -7.98 -2.08
C TRP A 277 3.16 -6.50 -2.38
N LEU A 278 3.66 -6.01 -3.52
CA LEU A 278 3.42 -4.63 -3.94
C LEU A 278 1.94 -4.37 -4.24
N ILE A 279 1.21 -5.31 -4.86
CA ILE A 279 -0.25 -5.19 -5.07
C ILE A 279 -0.95 -5.03 -3.71
N TYR A 280 -0.65 -5.89 -2.75
CA TYR A 280 -1.30 -5.85 -1.44
C TYR A 280 -0.97 -4.58 -0.65
N MET A 281 0.28 -4.10 -0.73
CA MET A 281 0.64 -2.80 -0.15
C MET A 281 -0.21 -1.69 -0.73
N LEU A 282 -0.37 -1.64 -2.06
CA LEU A 282 -1.21 -0.62 -2.71
C LEU A 282 -2.68 -0.73 -2.27
N LEU A 283 -3.23 -1.95 -2.21
CA LEU A 283 -4.63 -2.18 -1.81
C LEU A 283 -4.90 -1.72 -0.37
N HIS A 284 -3.95 -1.88 0.55
CA HIS A 284 -4.09 -1.52 1.97
C HIS A 284 -3.64 -0.10 2.31
N LEU A 285 -3.17 0.68 1.33
CA LEU A 285 -2.87 2.09 1.57
C LEU A 285 -4.14 2.87 1.98
N PRO A 286 -4.07 3.76 2.98
CA PRO A 286 -5.18 4.64 3.35
C PRO A 286 -5.61 5.54 2.17
N GLU A 287 -6.90 5.88 2.10
CA GLU A 287 -7.42 6.79 1.05
C GLU A 287 -6.90 8.23 1.21
N HIS A 288 -6.70 8.66 2.45
CA HIS A 288 -6.19 9.98 2.78
C HIS A 288 -4.79 9.85 3.37
N LEU A 289 -3.82 10.48 2.71
CA LEU A 289 -2.41 10.44 3.07
C LEU A 289 -1.91 11.84 3.42
N THR A 290 -0.94 11.91 4.32
CA THR A 290 -0.21 13.14 4.60
C THR A 290 0.68 13.50 3.42
N ALA A 291 1.08 14.78 3.33
CA ALA A 291 2.00 15.24 2.28
C ALA A 291 3.33 14.46 2.26
N GLU A 292 3.83 14.07 3.43
CA GLU A 292 5.02 13.23 3.57
C GLU A 292 4.84 11.87 2.88
N TYR A 293 3.76 11.16 3.19
CA TYR A 293 3.46 9.85 2.60
C TYR A 293 3.14 9.93 1.10
N ILE A 294 2.50 11.01 0.65
CA ILE A 294 2.31 11.28 -0.78
C ILE A 294 3.66 11.45 -1.47
N SER A 295 4.62 12.15 -0.86
CA SER A 295 5.97 12.32 -1.40
C SER A 295 6.73 10.99 -1.50
N GLU A 296 6.57 10.09 -0.52
CA GLU A 296 7.13 8.74 -0.58
C GLU A 296 6.52 7.91 -1.73
N LEU A 297 5.19 7.90 -1.87
CA LEU A 297 4.51 7.23 -2.98
C LEU A 297 4.89 7.81 -4.34
N ARG A 298 5.03 9.14 -4.42
CA ARG A 298 5.50 9.83 -5.62
C ARG A 298 6.90 9.37 -6.00
N SER A 299 7.78 9.12 -5.03
CA SER A 299 9.13 8.62 -5.26
C SER A 299 9.12 7.20 -5.83
N LEU A 300 8.24 6.33 -5.32
CA LEU A 300 7.98 5.00 -5.87
C LEU A 300 7.49 5.10 -7.33
N ALA A 301 6.48 5.94 -7.58
CA ALA A 301 5.88 6.10 -8.90
C ALA A 301 6.84 6.70 -9.93
N LYS A 302 7.66 7.69 -9.56
CA LYS A 302 8.75 8.20 -10.41
C LYS A 302 9.68 7.06 -10.84
N LYS A 303 10.06 6.18 -9.91
CA LYS A 303 10.92 5.05 -10.24
C LYS A 303 10.24 4.05 -11.17
N CYS A 304 8.95 3.78 -10.99
CA CYS A 304 8.16 2.96 -11.91
C CYS A 304 8.10 3.59 -13.31
N ARG A 305 7.88 4.90 -13.39
CA ARG A 305 7.87 5.67 -14.64
C ARG A 305 9.21 5.58 -15.36
N ASP A 306 10.33 5.80 -14.66
CA ASP A 306 11.66 5.74 -15.24
C ASP A 306 11.97 4.33 -15.80
N ILE A 307 11.49 3.28 -15.13
CA ILE A 307 11.59 1.90 -15.63
C ILE A 307 10.77 1.70 -16.90
N ILE A 308 9.52 2.18 -16.93
CA ILE A 308 8.66 2.10 -18.12
C ILE A 308 9.36 2.79 -19.31
N LEU A 309 9.87 4.01 -19.11
CA LEU A 309 10.58 4.75 -20.15
C LEU A 309 11.85 4.03 -20.63
N THR A 310 12.65 3.51 -19.69
CA THR A 310 13.88 2.77 -20.03
C THR A 310 13.57 1.52 -20.86
N ASN A 311 12.50 0.79 -20.51
CA ASN A 311 12.08 -0.40 -21.25
C ASN A 311 11.59 -0.06 -22.67
N ILE A 312 11.14 1.17 -22.91
CA ILE A 312 10.68 1.65 -24.22
C ILE A 312 11.86 2.09 -25.09
N THR A 313 12.87 2.73 -24.50
CA THR A 313 14.08 3.18 -25.21
C THR A 313 15.04 2.03 -25.54
N ASP A 314 15.04 0.97 -24.73
CA ASP A 314 15.83 -0.25 -24.97
C ASP A 314 15.17 -1.14 -26.05
N THR A 315 15.11 -0.68 -27.30
CA THR A 315 14.64 -1.41 -28.49
C THR A 315 15.59 -2.56 -28.92
N ASN A 316 16.04 -3.40 -27.99
CA ASN A 316 16.61 -4.71 -28.32
C ASN A 316 15.48 -5.75 -28.22
N GLU A 317 14.70 -5.84 -29.30
CA GLU A 317 13.44 -6.61 -29.41
C GLU A 317 13.59 -8.14 -29.25
N ALA A 318 14.81 -8.68 -29.11
CA ALA A 318 15.05 -10.12 -29.10
C ALA A 318 15.12 -10.79 -27.71
N THR A 319 15.05 -10.07 -26.58
CA THR A 319 15.32 -10.71 -25.26
C THR A 319 14.56 -10.20 -24.03
N LYS A 320 13.51 -9.38 -24.15
CA LYS A 320 12.75 -8.95 -22.97
C LYS A 320 11.24 -9.19 -23.11
N GLU A 321 10.84 -10.46 -23.15
CA GLU A 321 9.55 -10.90 -22.58
C GLU A 321 9.57 -10.79 -21.03
N SER A 322 10.14 -9.72 -20.48
CA SER A 322 10.09 -9.42 -19.04
C SER A 322 8.89 -8.53 -18.74
N ASN A 323 7.75 -8.81 -19.37
CA ASN A 323 6.47 -8.29 -18.92
C ASN A 323 6.05 -9.13 -17.73
N VAL A 324 6.61 -8.79 -16.55
CA VAL A 324 6.18 -9.36 -15.29
C VAL A 324 4.74 -8.93 -15.07
N LEU A 325 3.83 -9.80 -15.52
CA LEU A 325 2.41 -9.70 -15.25
C LEU A 325 2.21 -9.58 -13.73
N PRO A 326 1.14 -8.89 -13.30
CA PRO A 326 0.79 -8.81 -11.90
C PRO A 326 0.43 -10.23 -11.47
N TYR A 327 1.31 -10.85 -10.72
CA TYR A 327 1.02 -12.15 -10.16
C TYR A 327 0.01 -11.97 -9.04
N TYR A 328 -1.14 -12.62 -9.16
CA TYR A 328 -2.17 -12.64 -8.13
C TYR A 328 -1.84 -13.66 -7.06
N THR A 329 -2.36 -13.42 -5.86
CA THR A 329 -2.37 -14.40 -4.77
C THR A 329 -3.57 -15.34 -4.94
N GLN A 330 -3.53 -16.49 -4.29
CA GLN A 330 -4.66 -17.42 -4.28
C GLN A 330 -5.91 -16.76 -3.69
N GLU A 331 -5.77 -15.94 -2.65
CA GLU A 331 -6.89 -15.17 -2.06
C GLU A 331 -7.58 -14.28 -3.10
N LEU A 332 -6.84 -13.50 -3.90
CA LEU A 332 -7.46 -12.68 -4.95
C LEU A 332 -8.08 -13.52 -6.07
N ILE A 333 -7.54 -14.70 -6.37
CA ILE A 333 -8.09 -15.61 -7.38
C ILE A 333 -9.41 -16.21 -6.89
N ASP A 334 -9.44 -16.69 -5.65
CA ASP A 334 -10.62 -17.31 -5.03
C ASP A 334 -11.77 -16.30 -4.88
N MET A 335 -11.44 -15.02 -4.66
CA MET A 335 -12.41 -13.92 -4.66
C MET A 335 -12.88 -13.50 -6.06
N GLY A 336 -12.37 -14.12 -7.14
CA GLY A 336 -12.70 -13.72 -8.52
C GLY A 336 -12.17 -12.34 -8.92
N LEU A 337 -11.10 -11.88 -8.26
CA LEU A 337 -10.52 -10.54 -8.44
C LEU A 337 -9.32 -10.51 -9.39
N ALA A 338 -8.88 -11.65 -9.93
CA ALA A 338 -7.86 -11.68 -10.97
C ALA A 338 -8.28 -10.83 -12.19
N PHE A 339 -7.34 -10.08 -12.77
CA PHE A 339 -7.59 -9.32 -13.99
C PHE A 339 -7.60 -10.29 -15.18
N GLY A 340 -8.59 -10.16 -16.08
CA GLY A 340 -8.70 -11.03 -17.26
C GLY A 340 -7.65 -10.74 -18.33
N ASP A 341 -7.48 -11.67 -19.27
CA ASP A 341 -6.31 -11.77 -20.16
C ASP A 341 -6.03 -10.55 -21.07
N ASP A 342 -7.06 -9.79 -21.45
CA ASP A 342 -6.88 -8.66 -22.37
C ASP A 342 -6.40 -7.38 -21.65
N GLY A 343 -5.12 -7.07 -21.83
CA GLY A 343 -4.53 -5.80 -21.41
C GLY A 343 -4.24 -5.73 -19.92
N THR A 344 -3.83 -6.83 -19.30
CA THR A 344 -3.39 -6.88 -17.90
C THR A 344 -2.18 -5.96 -17.67
N PRO A 345 -2.22 -5.03 -16.69
CA PRO A 345 -1.10 -4.14 -16.42
C PRO A 345 0.02 -4.89 -15.72
N THR A 346 1.28 -4.69 -16.10
CA THR A 346 2.38 -5.08 -15.22
C THR A 346 2.24 -4.41 -13.85
N ILE A 347 2.82 -4.98 -12.79
CA ILE A 347 2.75 -4.36 -11.46
C ILE A 347 3.36 -2.94 -11.45
N ILE A 348 4.33 -2.68 -12.32
CA ILE A 348 4.99 -1.36 -12.43
C ILE A 348 4.02 -0.35 -13.04
N GLU A 349 3.32 -0.72 -14.10
CA GLU A 349 2.30 0.12 -14.74
C GLU A 349 1.09 0.35 -13.83
N LEU A 350 0.64 -0.70 -13.13
CA LEU A 350 -0.43 -0.62 -12.16
C LEU A 350 -0.06 0.36 -11.03
N THR A 351 1.16 0.26 -10.50
CA THR A 351 1.67 1.14 -9.44
C THR A 351 1.64 2.61 -9.89
N LEU A 352 2.16 2.90 -11.08
CA LEU A 352 2.14 4.25 -11.64
C LEU A 352 0.70 4.76 -11.83
N SER A 353 -0.18 3.91 -12.37
CA SER A 353 -1.59 4.24 -12.60
C SER A 353 -2.34 4.57 -11.31
N VAL A 354 -2.14 3.75 -10.27
CA VAL A 354 -2.74 3.94 -8.95
C VAL A 354 -2.26 5.24 -8.31
N VAL A 355 -0.94 5.48 -8.27
CA VAL A 355 -0.39 6.70 -7.67
C VAL A 355 -0.86 7.96 -8.40
N SER A 356 -0.96 7.89 -9.73
CA SER A 356 -1.35 9.05 -10.55
C SER A 356 -2.84 9.37 -10.44
N GLU A 357 -3.72 8.37 -10.52
CA GLU A 357 -5.18 8.60 -10.56
C GLU A 357 -5.86 8.55 -9.19
N ILE A 358 -5.39 7.71 -8.26
CA ILE A 358 -6.03 7.56 -6.93
C ILE A 358 -5.46 8.58 -5.95
N TYR A 359 -4.15 8.82 -5.99
CA TYR A 359 -3.47 9.77 -5.10
C TYR A 359 -3.17 11.12 -5.77
N GLY A 360 -3.77 11.39 -6.93
CA GLY A 360 -3.79 12.70 -7.59
C GLY A 360 -2.46 13.15 -8.20
N GLN A 361 -1.46 12.28 -8.33
CA GLN A 361 -0.15 12.60 -8.92
C GLN A 361 -0.18 12.52 -10.47
N ARG A 362 -1.17 13.16 -11.10
CA ARG A 362 -1.43 13.08 -12.56
C ARG A 362 -0.32 13.62 -13.43
N ASP A 363 0.52 14.48 -12.88
CA ASP A 363 1.69 15.01 -13.58
C ASP A 363 2.73 13.93 -13.91
N LEU A 364 2.73 12.79 -13.19
CA LEU A 364 3.64 11.68 -13.44
C LEU A 364 3.31 10.89 -14.72
N THR A 365 2.08 10.99 -15.22
CA THR A 365 1.62 10.33 -16.45
C THR A 365 1.41 11.33 -17.60
N ASN A 366 1.79 12.60 -17.40
CA ASN A 366 1.82 13.56 -18.49
C ASN A 366 3.13 13.40 -19.30
N TRP A 367 3.03 12.69 -20.42
CA TRP A 367 4.15 12.45 -21.32
C TRP A 367 4.52 13.67 -22.19
N GLU A 368 3.71 14.74 -22.19
CA GLU A 368 3.92 15.93 -23.04
C GLU A 368 5.05 16.84 -22.55
N ASN A 369 5.42 16.76 -21.27
CA ASN A 369 6.48 17.57 -20.67
C ASN A 369 7.85 16.88 -20.67
N MET A 370 8.06 15.87 -21.55
CA MET A 370 9.26 15.02 -21.57
C MET A 370 10.13 15.24 -22.79
#